data_AF-A0A813HWW3-F1
#
_entry.id   AF-A0A813HWW3-F1
#
_cell.length_a   1.000
_cell.length_b   1.000
_cell.length_c   1.000
_cell.angle_alpha   90.00
_cell.angle_beta   90.00
_cell.angle_gamma   90.00
#
_symmetry.space_group_name_H-M   'P 1'
#
loop_
_entity.id
_entity.type
_entity.pdbx_description
1 polymer ?
#
loop_
_entity_poly.entity_id
_entity_poly.type
_entity_poly.pdbx_seq_one_letter_code
_entity_poly.pdbx_strand_id
1 'polypeptide(L)'
;MGGVQQAFAESCDIAARVWNVLPKAQRSGYIQGTDLNAGKDLDQRREVFSTLGELYLSFEGGPGVAAEARAAVHRGATVLPVPRTGGASSGMFDFPASVLARPWFATEEQWVLLNDQEADVAKVASACVSAVESFVAQQLAVQADQLAVQEESWDDMCYADPDADRWASLAVVGAQPLAVPDVKVGNVRLQGTFSGCATTHTHQMDVAIGVDCEMPSQMAAAAMKQIAGGSFGALPAEAAEAFSGGQKKSLFSSLADYFRSDAE
;
A
#
# COMPACT_ATOMS: atom_id res chain seq x y z
N MET A 1 -20.56 25.80 -13.91
CA MET A 1 -19.76 27.04 -13.85
C MET A 1 -19.13 27.19 -15.22
N GLY A 2 -19.48 28.21 -16.00
CA GLY A 2 -18.79 28.44 -17.28
C GLY A 2 -17.52 29.25 -17.06
N GLY A 3 -16.46 28.96 -17.82
CA GLY A 3 -15.18 29.66 -17.72
C GLY A 3 -13.99 28.77 -18.08
N VAL A 4 -12.79 29.14 -17.59
CA VAL A 4 -11.53 28.45 -17.89
C VAL A 4 -11.60 26.94 -17.65
N GLN A 5 -12.23 26.50 -16.55
CA GLN A 5 -12.35 25.08 -16.21
C GLN A 5 -13.19 24.30 -17.24
N GLN A 6 -14.29 24.88 -17.73
CA GLN A 6 -15.12 24.27 -18.76
C GLN A 6 -14.36 24.20 -20.09
N ALA A 7 -13.73 25.32 -20.49
CA ALA A 7 -12.94 25.38 -21.73
C ALA A 7 -11.79 24.36 -21.73
N PHE A 8 -11.11 24.19 -20.59
CA PHE A 8 -10.08 23.18 -20.42
C PHE A 8 -10.64 21.76 -20.54
N ALA A 9 -11.72 21.44 -19.81
CA ALA A 9 -12.34 20.12 -19.85
C ALA A 9 -12.79 19.74 -21.27
N GLU A 10 -13.46 20.65 -21.97
CA GLU A 10 -13.96 20.44 -23.34
C GLU A 10 -12.84 20.31 -24.38
N SER A 11 -11.66 20.86 -24.11
CA SER A 11 -10.49 20.73 -24.97
C SER A 11 -9.70 19.44 -24.75
N CYS A 12 -10.01 18.67 -23.70
CA CYS A 12 -9.34 17.40 -23.44
C CYS A 12 -9.88 16.28 -24.33
N ASP A 13 -8.98 15.38 -24.74
CA ASP A 13 -9.34 14.14 -25.41
C ASP A 13 -10.20 13.26 -24.47
N ILE A 14 -11.12 12.47 -25.02
CA ILE A 14 -11.92 11.50 -24.27
C ILE A 14 -11.05 10.42 -23.59
N ALA A 15 -9.86 10.13 -24.13
CA ALA A 15 -8.90 9.23 -23.51
C ALA A 15 -8.20 9.85 -22.28
N ALA A 16 -8.25 11.17 -22.10
CA ALA A 16 -7.62 11.83 -20.97
C ALA A 16 -8.40 11.59 -19.66
N ARG A 17 -7.67 11.32 -18.58
CA ARG A 17 -8.25 11.15 -17.24
C ARG A 17 -8.51 12.50 -16.58
N VAL A 18 -9.62 13.13 -16.94
CA VAL A 18 -10.04 14.44 -16.39
C VAL A 18 -11.03 14.24 -15.24
N TRP A 19 -10.77 14.91 -14.11
CA TRP A 19 -11.65 14.91 -12.93
C TRP A 19 -12.14 16.33 -12.63
N ASN A 20 -13.46 16.51 -12.62
CA ASN A 20 -14.11 17.79 -12.31
C ASN A 20 -14.49 17.81 -10.84
N VAL A 21 -13.69 18.47 -10.01
CA VAL A 21 -13.87 18.48 -8.54
C VAL A 21 -14.95 19.47 -8.13
N LEU A 22 -16.02 18.98 -7.49
CA LEU A 22 -17.24 19.73 -7.20
C LEU A 22 -17.69 19.50 -5.75
N PRO A 23 -18.43 20.42 -5.13
CA PRO A 23 -19.09 20.13 -3.85
C PRO A 23 -20.10 18.99 -3.97
N LYS A 24 -20.48 18.39 -2.84
CA LYS A 24 -21.48 17.33 -2.77
C LYS A 24 -22.79 17.74 -3.45
N ALA A 25 -23.39 16.79 -4.16
CA ALA A 25 -24.67 16.94 -4.89
C ALA A 25 -24.67 17.96 -6.04
N GLN A 26 -23.51 18.47 -6.45
CA GLN A 26 -23.38 19.28 -7.67
C GLN A 26 -22.92 18.44 -8.86
N ARG A 27 -23.18 18.95 -10.06
CA ARG A 27 -22.70 18.42 -11.34
C ARG A 27 -22.06 19.53 -12.15
N SER A 28 -20.98 19.23 -12.87
CA SER A 28 -20.28 20.22 -13.71
C SER A 28 -21.14 20.62 -14.90
N GLY A 29 -21.82 19.63 -15.50
CA GLY A 29 -22.48 19.77 -16.79
C GLY A 29 -21.52 19.76 -17.98
N TYR A 30 -20.25 19.43 -17.76
CA TYR A 30 -19.26 19.36 -18.83
C TYR A 30 -19.45 18.07 -19.63
N ILE A 31 -19.16 18.13 -20.94
CA ILE A 31 -19.26 16.97 -21.83
C ILE A 31 -18.11 15.98 -21.55
N GLN A 32 -16.96 16.49 -21.08
CA GLN A 32 -15.74 15.72 -20.87
C GLN A 32 -15.34 15.66 -19.38
N GLY A 33 -14.72 14.54 -19.01
CA GLY A 33 -14.25 14.25 -17.65
C GLY A 33 -15.30 13.62 -16.74
N THR A 34 -14.85 13.20 -15.55
CA THR A 34 -15.70 12.60 -14.53
C THR A 34 -15.88 13.55 -13.35
N ASP A 35 -17.12 13.80 -12.96
CA ASP A 35 -17.43 14.61 -11.78
C ASP A 35 -16.99 13.88 -10.50
N LEU A 36 -16.16 14.55 -9.71
CA LEU A 36 -15.71 14.08 -8.41
C LEU A 36 -16.30 14.98 -7.33
N ASN A 37 -17.31 14.49 -6.62
CA ASN A 37 -17.91 15.23 -5.50
C ASN A 37 -17.00 15.16 -4.26
N ALA A 38 -16.34 16.26 -3.94
CA ALA A 38 -15.43 16.43 -2.80
C ALA A 38 -15.86 17.63 -1.93
N GLY A 39 -16.03 17.38 -0.63
CA GLY A 39 -16.46 18.39 0.34
C GLY A 39 -17.97 18.65 0.34
N LYS A 40 -18.51 19.16 1.45
CA LYS A 40 -19.95 19.45 1.59
C LYS A 40 -20.38 20.74 0.91
N ASP A 41 -19.46 21.69 0.76
CA ASP A 41 -19.68 23.05 0.27
C ASP A 41 -18.44 23.54 -0.52
N LEU A 42 -18.46 24.80 -0.98
CA LEU A 42 -17.37 25.36 -1.78
C LEU A 42 -16.05 25.47 -1.01
N ASP A 43 -16.09 25.70 0.30
CA ASP A 43 -14.89 25.89 1.10
C ASP A 43 -14.22 24.55 1.41
N GLN A 44 -14.99 23.53 1.79
CA GLN A 44 -14.45 22.17 1.91
C GLN A 44 -13.98 21.61 0.57
N ARG A 45 -14.67 21.94 -0.53
CA ARG A 45 -14.21 21.57 -1.86
C ARG A 45 -12.85 22.18 -2.19
N ARG A 46 -12.61 23.45 -1.81
CA ARG A 46 -11.30 24.12 -1.97
C ARG A 46 -10.22 23.45 -1.15
N GLU A 47 -10.53 23.12 0.11
CA GLU A 47 -9.60 22.41 0.99
C GLU A 47 -9.17 21.09 0.35
N VAL A 48 -10.12 20.24 -0.07
CA VAL A 48 -9.79 18.98 -0.74
C VAL A 48 -9.06 19.23 -2.07
N PHE A 49 -9.51 20.17 -2.89
CA PHE A 49 -8.86 20.47 -4.17
C PHE A 49 -7.39 20.86 -4.00
N SER A 50 -7.06 21.59 -2.93
CA SER A 50 -5.69 22.00 -2.62
C SER A 50 -4.77 20.85 -2.20
N THR A 51 -5.30 19.65 -1.93
CA THR A 51 -4.51 18.45 -1.57
C THR A 51 -4.25 17.49 -2.72
N LEU A 52 -4.95 17.62 -3.84
CA LEU A 52 -4.93 16.62 -4.92
C LEU A 52 -3.75 16.74 -5.89
N GLY A 53 -3.28 17.96 -6.17
CA GLY A 53 -2.30 18.22 -7.24
C GLY A 53 -0.88 18.39 -6.73
N GLU A 54 0.11 17.95 -7.49
CA GLU A 54 1.52 18.32 -7.25
C GLU A 54 1.88 19.64 -7.92
N LEU A 55 1.23 19.91 -9.06
CA LEU A 55 1.35 21.13 -9.85
C LEU A 55 -0.03 21.72 -10.12
N TYR A 56 -0.19 23.01 -9.86
CA TYR A 56 -1.39 23.78 -10.16
C TYR A 56 -1.10 24.81 -11.24
N LEU A 57 -1.93 24.82 -12.30
CA LEU A 57 -1.89 25.86 -13.33
C LEU A 57 -2.93 26.93 -12.99
N SER A 58 -2.54 28.20 -13.06
CA SER A 58 -3.50 29.29 -12.88
C SER A 58 -3.60 30.17 -14.13
N PHE A 59 -4.84 30.40 -14.57
CA PHE A 59 -5.19 31.31 -15.65
C PHE A 59 -6.23 32.31 -15.13
N GLU A 60 -5.98 33.59 -15.32
CA GLU A 60 -6.78 34.70 -14.80
C GLU A 60 -7.02 34.59 -13.29
N GLY A 61 -8.30 34.51 -12.90
CA GLY A 61 -8.73 34.19 -11.56
C GLY A 61 -9.04 35.41 -10.71
N GLY A 62 -9.93 35.19 -9.74
CA GLY A 62 -10.25 36.14 -8.68
C GLY A 62 -9.67 35.74 -7.32
N PRO A 63 -10.21 36.30 -6.22
CA PRO A 63 -9.77 35.96 -4.85
C PRO A 63 -9.76 34.46 -4.52
N GLY A 64 -10.69 33.69 -5.12
CA GLY A 64 -10.76 32.25 -4.93
C GLY A 64 -9.53 31.51 -5.48
N VAL A 65 -9.04 31.90 -6.66
CA VAL A 65 -7.84 31.31 -7.28
C VAL A 65 -6.60 31.68 -6.49
N ALA A 66 -6.50 32.93 -6.02
CA ALA A 66 -5.40 33.35 -5.15
C ALA A 66 -5.39 32.60 -3.81
N ALA A 67 -6.56 32.34 -3.21
CA ALA A 67 -6.67 31.52 -2.01
C ALA A 67 -6.26 30.06 -2.25
N GLU A 68 -6.69 29.46 -3.38
CA GLU A 68 -6.29 28.10 -3.78
C GLU A 68 -4.78 28.00 -4.02
N ALA A 69 -4.17 28.99 -4.68
CA ALA A 69 -2.73 29.05 -4.90
C ALA A 69 -1.94 29.19 -3.57
N ARG A 70 -2.40 30.03 -2.64
CA ARG A 70 -1.80 30.13 -1.30
C ARG A 70 -1.86 28.80 -0.55
N ALA A 71 -3.01 28.11 -0.60
CA ALA A 71 -3.16 26.81 0.05
C ALA A 71 -2.23 25.75 -0.55
N ALA A 72 -2.11 25.71 -1.89
CA ALA A 72 -1.20 24.82 -2.60
C ALA A 72 0.26 25.06 -2.17
N VAL A 73 0.72 26.32 -2.22
CA VAL A 73 2.08 26.70 -1.81
C VAL A 73 2.33 26.37 -0.34
N HIS A 74 1.37 26.64 0.56
CA HIS A 74 1.52 26.35 1.98
C HIS A 74 1.74 24.85 2.26
N ARG A 75 1.15 23.98 1.44
CA ARG A 75 1.35 22.52 1.50
C ARG A 75 2.67 22.07 0.85
N GLY A 76 3.37 22.94 0.14
CA GLY A 76 4.57 22.60 -0.63
C GLY A 76 4.27 22.10 -2.04
N ALA A 77 3.05 22.26 -2.54
CA ALA A 77 2.76 22.02 -3.96
C ALA A 77 3.27 23.18 -4.82
N THR A 78 3.49 22.88 -6.09
CA THR A 78 3.99 23.84 -7.07
C THR A 78 2.84 24.54 -7.76
N VAL A 79 3.00 25.83 -8.05
CA VAL A 79 2.04 26.60 -8.85
C VAL A 79 2.78 27.21 -10.03
N LEU A 80 2.26 27.02 -11.24
CA LEU A 80 2.72 27.68 -12.46
C LEU A 80 1.63 28.68 -12.90
N PRO A 81 1.83 29.99 -12.67
CA PRO A 81 0.90 30.99 -13.16
C PRO A 81 1.15 31.24 -14.64
N VAL A 82 0.11 31.70 -15.35
CA VAL A 82 0.21 32.23 -16.71
C VAL A 82 -0.12 33.74 -16.69
N PRO A 83 0.83 34.61 -16.31
CA PRO A 83 0.54 36.00 -15.92
C PRO A 83 -0.10 36.85 -17.01
N ARG A 84 0.17 36.58 -18.30
CA ARG A 84 -0.44 37.30 -19.43
C ARG A 84 -1.97 37.27 -19.44
N THR A 85 -2.58 36.31 -18.71
CA THR A 85 -4.03 36.19 -18.59
C THR A 85 -4.63 37.19 -17.58
N GLY A 86 -3.82 37.86 -16.77
CA GLY A 86 -4.31 38.86 -15.81
C GLY A 86 -4.84 38.24 -14.51
N GLY A 87 -5.64 39.02 -13.75
CA GLY A 87 -6.27 38.58 -12.51
C GLY A 87 -5.28 38.07 -11.45
N ALA A 88 -5.69 37.05 -10.70
CA ALA A 88 -4.87 36.39 -9.68
C ALA A 88 -3.53 35.91 -10.25
N SER A 89 -3.52 35.29 -11.44
CA SER A 89 -2.31 34.79 -12.11
C SER A 89 -1.29 35.88 -12.42
N SER A 90 -1.70 37.15 -12.48
CA SER A 90 -0.80 38.30 -12.67
C SER A 90 -0.35 38.98 -11.36
N GLY A 91 -0.74 38.43 -10.20
CA GLY A 91 -0.36 38.94 -8.87
C GLY A 91 -1.45 39.66 -8.08
N MET A 92 -2.70 39.69 -8.56
CA MET A 92 -3.81 40.33 -7.84
C MET A 92 -4.34 39.47 -6.66
N PHE A 93 -5.09 40.07 -5.75
CA PHE A 93 -5.80 39.38 -4.65
C PHE A 93 -4.88 38.63 -3.65
N ASP A 94 -3.73 39.23 -3.35
CA ASP A 94 -2.68 38.65 -2.49
C ASP A 94 -2.17 37.29 -3.00
N PHE A 95 -2.06 37.15 -4.33
CA PHE A 95 -1.46 35.98 -4.94
C PHE A 95 -0.01 35.81 -4.43
N PRO A 96 0.47 34.57 -4.16
CA PRO A 96 1.79 34.37 -3.58
C PRO A 96 2.90 34.98 -4.45
N ALA A 97 3.63 35.96 -3.91
CA ALA A 97 4.72 36.62 -4.65
C ALA A 97 5.84 35.65 -5.05
N SER A 98 6.07 34.59 -4.25
CA SER A 98 7.04 33.53 -4.57
C SER A 98 6.70 32.76 -5.84
N VAL A 99 5.42 32.72 -6.23
CA VAL A 99 4.93 32.04 -7.44
C VAL A 99 5.06 32.92 -8.68
N LEU A 100 5.17 34.24 -8.51
CA LEU A 100 5.38 35.19 -9.61
C LEU A 100 6.85 35.28 -10.05
N ALA A 101 7.76 34.60 -9.36
CA ALA A 101 9.12 34.40 -9.83
C ALA A 101 9.18 33.24 -10.84
N ARG A 102 10.17 33.26 -11.74
CA ARG A 102 10.40 32.16 -12.67
C ARG A 102 10.59 30.85 -11.91
N PRO A 103 9.79 29.81 -12.18
CA PRO A 103 9.98 28.53 -11.52
C PRO A 103 11.23 27.82 -12.03
N TRP A 104 11.82 27.00 -11.16
CA TRP A 104 13.08 26.28 -11.41
C TRP A 104 13.02 25.29 -12.58
N PHE A 105 11.83 24.81 -12.94
CA PHE A 105 11.59 23.87 -14.05
C PHE A 105 11.25 24.57 -15.38
N ALA A 106 11.10 25.90 -15.40
CA ALA A 106 10.86 26.65 -16.64
C ALA A 106 12.12 27.37 -17.10
N THR A 107 12.40 27.35 -18.39
CA THR A 107 13.50 28.14 -18.97
C THR A 107 13.17 29.63 -18.96
N GLU A 108 14.19 30.47 -19.16
CA GLU A 108 13.99 31.92 -19.23
C GLU A 108 13.10 32.30 -20.42
N GLU A 109 13.30 31.66 -21.58
CA GLU A 109 12.51 31.90 -22.79
C GLU A 109 11.04 31.50 -22.60
N GLN A 110 10.78 30.35 -21.97
CA GLN A 110 9.43 29.91 -21.63
C GLN A 110 8.76 30.91 -20.68
N TRP A 111 9.49 31.37 -19.66
CA TRP A 111 8.97 32.32 -18.68
C TRP A 111 8.66 33.69 -19.29
N VAL A 112 9.53 34.18 -20.17
CA VAL A 112 9.29 35.42 -20.93
C VAL A 112 8.00 35.28 -21.76
N LEU A 113 7.82 34.17 -22.47
CA LEU A 113 6.60 33.93 -23.26
C LEU A 113 5.33 33.89 -22.39
N LEU A 114 5.38 33.27 -21.21
CA LEU A 114 4.22 33.20 -20.30
C LEU A 114 3.80 34.58 -19.75
N ASN A 115 4.73 35.54 -19.71
CA ASN A 115 4.50 36.91 -19.25
C ASN A 115 4.15 37.88 -20.38
N ASP A 116 4.41 37.51 -21.64
CA ASP A 116 4.18 38.36 -22.80
C ASP A 116 2.68 38.42 -23.17
N GLN A 117 2.11 39.63 -23.06
CA GLN A 117 0.71 39.89 -23.41
C GLN A 117 0.46 39.83 -24.92
N GLU A 118 1.47 40.14 -25.73
CA GLU A 118 1.39 40.22 -27.19
C GLU A 118 1.83 38.91 -27.88
N ALA A 119 2.43 37.98 -27.13
CA ALA A 119 2.82 36.68 -27.65
C ALA A 119 1.62 35.90 -28.21
N ASP A 120 1.89 35.19 -29.30
CA ASP A 120 0.96 34.26 -29.93
C ASP A 120 0.48 33.18 -28.93
N VAL A 121 -0.83 32.96 -28.86
CA VAL A 121 -1.45 32.07 -27.87
C VAL A 121 -0.95 30.63 -28.02
N ALA A 122 -0.72 30.15 -29.25
CA ALA A 122 -0.24 28.79 -29.47
C ALA A 122 1.20 28.63 -28.98
N LYS A 123 2.06 29.65 -29.18
CA LYS A 123 3.41 29.66 -28.60
C LYS A 123 3.39 29.64 -27.07
N VAL A 124 2.49 30.40 -26.44
CA VAL A 124 2.39 30.40 -24.98
C VAL A 124 1.86 29.06 -24.45
N ALA A 125 0.86 28.48 -25.11
CA ALA A 125 0.37 27.15 -24.75
C ALA A 125 1.48 26.10 -24.86
N SER A 126 2.27 26.12 -25.94
CA SER A 126 3.43 25.25 -26.11
C SER A 126 4.46 25.44 -24.99
N ALA A 127 4.79 26.69 -24.63
CA ALA A 127 5.71 26.98 -23.53
C ALA A 127 5.20 26.47 -22.18
N CYS A 128 3.89 26.62 -21.92
CA CYS A 128 3.25 26.08 -20.72
C CYS A 128 3.36 24.56 -20.66
N VAL A 129 3.06 23.87 -21.76
CA VAL A 129 3.17 22.40 -21.85
C VAL A 129 4.61 21.95 -21.61
N SER A 130 5.59 22.56 -22.28
CA SER A 130 7.01 22.19 -22.10
C SER A 130 7.52 22.43 -20.68
N ALA A 131 7.03 23.46 -19.99
CA ALA A 131 7.34 23.67 -18.57
C ALA A 131 6.73 22.56 -17.68
N VAL A 132 5.48 22.16 -17.95
CA VAL A 132 4.83 21.04 -17.24
C VAL A 132 5.57 19.72 -17.49
N GLU A 133 5.95 19.43 -18.73
CA GLU A 133 6.74 18.23 -19.07
C GLU A 133 8.08 18.20 -18.32
N SER A 134 8.75 19.36 -18.22
CA SER A 134 10.01 19.49 -17.47
C SER A 134 9.81 19.21 -15.98
N PHE A 135 8.74 19.73 -15.39
CA PHE A 135 8.36 19.43 -14.00
C PHE A 135 8.13 17.92 -13.80
N VAL A 136 7.32 17.29 -14.67
CA VAL A 136 7.00 15.86 -14.57
C VAL A 136 8.26 15.01 -14.71
N ALA A 137 9.12 15.30 -15.67
CA ALA A 137 10.37 14.58 -15.87
C ALA A 137 11.27 14.63 -14.63
N GLN A 138 11.32 15.77 -13.95
CA GLN A 138 12.09 15.94 -12.72
C GLN A 138 11.47 15.20 -11.53
N GLN A 139 10.13 15.21 -11.39
CA GLN A 139 9.46 14.42 -10.35
C GLN A 139 9.70 12.92 -10.53
N LEU A 140 9.62 12.43 -11.76
CA LEU A 140 9.89 11.02 -12.07
C LEU A 140 11.35 10.66 -11.78
N ALA A 141 12.30 11.55 -12.08
CA ALA A 141 13.71 11.33 -11.75
C ALA A 141 13.94 11.24 -10.24
N VAL A 142 13.32 12.13 -9.44
CA VAL A 142 13.40 12.09 -7.97
C VAL A 142 12.78 10.81 -7.40
N GLN A 143 11.62 10.39 -7.92
CA GLN A 143 10.98 9.14 -7.49
C GLN A 143 11.83 7.91 -7.83
N ALA A 144 12.43 7.88 -9.03
CA ALA A 144 13.31 6.79 -9.43
C ALA A 144 14.55 6.70 -8.54
N ASP A 145 15.16 7.84 -8.20
CA ASP A 145 16.30 7.91 -7.28
C ASP A 145 15.93 7.43 -5.86
N GLN A 146 14.78 7.87 -5.34
CA GLN A 146 14.29 7.41 -4.03
C GLN A 146 14.04 5.90 -3.97
N LEU A 147 13.50 5.32 -5.04
CA LEU A 147 13.29 3.87 -5.13
C LEU A 147 14.61 3.11 -5.22
N ALA A 148 15.60 3.62 -5.96
CA ALA A 148 16.92 3.01 -6.04
C ALA A 148 17.64 3.00 -4.69
N VAL A 149 17.58 4.11 -3.95
CA VAL A 149 18.12 4.20 -2.58
C VAL A 149 17.40 3.23 -1.63
N GLN A 150 16.09 3.05 -1.82
CA GLN A 150 15.33 2.11 -1.00
C GLN A 150 15.72 0.66 -1.29
N GLU A 151 15.93 0.27 -2.56
CA GLU A 151 16.41 -1.06 -2.94
C GLU A 151 17.80 -1.38 -2.37
N GLU A 152 18.75 -0.44 -2.41
CA GLU A 152 20.08 -0.63 -1.79
C GLU A 152 19.99 -0.77 -0.25
N SER A 153 19.03 -0.09 0.38
CA SER A 153 18.78 -0.23 1.82
C SER A 153 18.17 -1.59 2.20
N TRP A 154 17.50 -2.29 1.29
CA TRP A 154 16.97 -3.64 1.55
C TRP A 154 18.06 -4.70 1.49
N ASP A 155 19.12 -4.50 0.71
CA ASP A 155 20.28 -5.41 0.69
C ASP A 155 21.07 -5.35 2.00
N ASP A 156 21.19 -4.17 2.62
CA ASP A 156 21.79 -4.01 3.95
C ASP A 156 20.85 -4.41 5.12
N MET A 157 19.54 -4.54 4.84
CA MET A 157 18.51 -5.02 5.77
C MET A 157 18.09 -6.47 5.54
N CYS A 158 18.74 -7.20 4.65
CA CYS A 158 18.63 -8.64 4.61
C CYS A 158 18.99 -9.16 6.01
N TYR A 159 18.00 -9.70 6.71
CA TYR A 159 18.15 -10.36 8.00
C TYR A 159 19.32 -11.32 7.85
N ALA A 160 20.49 -10.91 8.36
CA ALA A 160 21.62 -11.81 8.52
C ALA A 160 21.13 -12.80 9.56
N ASP A 161 20.58 -13.92 9.09
CA ASP A 161 20.13 -14.96 9.98
C ASP A 161 21.34 -15.31 10.84
N PRO A 162 21.31 -15.08 12.16
CA PRO A 162 22.45 -15.38 13.02
C PRO A 162 22.77 -16.88 12.99
N ASP A 163 21.81 -17.68 12.51
CA ASP A 163 21.94 -19.10 12.23
C ASP A 163 22.11 -19.41 10.73
N ALA A 164 22.42 -18.46 9.84
CA ALA A 164 22.67 -18.73 8.41
C ALA A 164 23.77 -19.78 8.23
N ASP A 165 24.87 -19.66 9.00
CA ASP A 165 25.94 -20.65 9.04
C ASP A 165 25.46 -21.98 9.66
N ARG A 166 24.55 -21.91 10.64
CA ARG A 166 23.92 -23.10 11.24
C ARG A 166 23.02 -23.82 10.24
N TRP A 167 22.19 -23.13 9.46
CA TRP A 167 21.37 -23.70 8.41
C TRP A 167 22.21 -24.25 7.26
N ALA A 168 23.28 -23.56 6.86
CA ALA A 168 24.24 -24.07 5.89
C ALA A 168 24.91 -25.36 6.40
N SER A 169 25.27 -25.42 7.70
CA SER A 169 25.82 -26.63 8.31
C SER A 169 24.77 -27.75 8.43
N LEU A 170 23.51 -27.43 8.73
CA LEU A 170 22.40 -28.38 8.77
C LEU A 170 22.02 -28.89 7.38
N ALA A 171 22.17 -28.08 6.32
CA ALA A 171 21.97 -28.51 4.94
C ALA A 171 23.06 -29.51 4.51
N VAL A 172 24.30 -29.33 4.97
CA VAL A 172 25.36 -30.34 4.79
C VAL A 172 25.07 -31.63 5.59
N VAL A 173 24.49 -31.51 6.78
CA VAL A 173 24.05 -32.67 7.59
C VAL A 173 22.82 -33.37 6.98
N GLY A 174 21.90 -32.64 6.35
CA GLY A 174 20.73 -33.17 5.65
C GLY A 174 21.03 -33.73 4.25
N ALA A 175 22.16 -33.33 3.65
CA ALA A 175 22.66 -33.89 2.40
C ALA A 175 23.47 -35.19 2.60
N GLN A 176 23.88 -35.50 3.83
CA GLN A 176 24.19 -36.88 4.15
C GLN A 176 22.85 -37.64 4.14
N PRO A 177 22.74 -38.80 3.47
CA PRO A 177 21.57 -39.63 3.64
C PRO A 177 21.46 -39.89 5.13
N LEU A 178 20.50 -39.24 5.78
CA LEU A 178 20.12 -39.57 7.14
C LEU A 178 19.90 -41.06 7.07
N ALA A 179 20.78 -41.83 7.70
CA ALA A 179 20.52 -43.21 8.00
C ALA A 179 19.34 -43.15 8.95
N VAL A 180 18.13 -43.01 8.39
CA VAL A 180 16.88 -43.12 9.10
C VAL A 180 16.99 -44.50 9.73
N PRO A 181 17.11 -44.59 11.07
CA PRO A 181 17.23 -45.89 11.70
C PRO A 181 16.05 -46.73 11.20
N ASP A 182 16.34 -47.94 10.73
CA ASP A 182 15.36 -48.82 10.10
C ASP A 182 14.08 -48.83 10.94
N VAL A 183 13.01 -48.24 10.41
CA VAL A 183 11.69 -48.34 11.01
C VAL A 183 11.36 -49.81 11.04
N LYS A 184 11.05 -50.35 12.23
CA LYS A 184 10.80 -51.79 12.36
C LYS A 184 9.69 -52.20 11.40
N VAL A 185 9.85 -53.33 10.72
CA VAL A 185 8.82 -53.87 9.81
C VAL A 185 7.48 -53.95 10.55
N GLY A 186 6.46 -53.27 10.02
CA GLY A 186 5.14 -53.15 10.64
C GLY A 186 4.87 -51.82 11.37
N ASN A 187 5.91 -50.99 11.58
CA ASN A 187 5.81 -49.64 12.13
C ASN A 187 5.87 -48.57 11.05
N VAL A 188 5.41 -47.37 11.41
CA VAL A 188 5.47 -46.15 10.62
C VAL A 188 6.03 -45.05 11.51
N ARG A 189 7.00 -44.29 10.99
CA ARG A 189 7.49 -43.08 11.63
C ARG A 189 6.75 -41.88 11.06
N LEU A 190 6.07 -41.13 11.91
CA LEU A 190 5.40 -39.87 11.56
C LEU A 190 6.26 -38.72 12.04
N GLN A 191 6.76 -37.94 11.07
CA GLN A 191 7.49 -36.71 11.31
C GLN A 191 6.72 -35.54 10.67
N GLY A 192 6.47 -34.51 11.46
CA GLY A 192 5.78 -33.32 10.98
C GLY A 192 5.77 -32.20 12.00
N THR A 193 5.45 -30.99 11.54
CA THR A 193 5.33 -29.80 12.38
C THR A 193 3.98 -29.15 12.13
N PHE A 194 3.28 -28.83 13.20
CA PHE A 194 2.03 -28.07 13.17
C PHE A 194 2.29 -26.70 13.77
N SER A 195 1.87 -25.64 13.07
CA SER A 195 1.87 -24.29 13.63
C SER A 195 0.47 -23.69 13.49
N GLY A 196 0.06 -22.91 14.48
CA GLY A 196 -1.24 -22.26 14.50
C GLY A 196 -1.36 -21.29 15.66
N CYS A 197 -2.41 -20.48 15.64
CA CYS A 197 -2.67 -19.49 16.67
C CYS A 197 -3.90 -19.88 17.48
N ALA A 198 -3.74 -20.04 18.80
CA ALA A 198 -4.85 -20.25 19.72
C ALA A 198 -5.24 -18.90 20.34
N THR A 199 -6.52 -18.55 20.25
CA THR A 199 -7.04 -17.27 20.77
C THR A 199 -8.16 -17.54 21.76
N THR A 200 -8.02 -17.00 22.98
CA THR A 200 -9.10 -16.90 23.97
C THR A 200 -9.67 -15.48 23.98
N HIS A 201 -10.65 -15.21 24.83
CA HIS A 201 -11.22 -13.87 24.96
C HIS A 201 -10.26 -12.84 25.58
N THR A 202 -9.16 -13.28 26.20
CA THR A 202 -8.16 -12.41 26.88
C THR A 202 -6.75 -12.53 26.32
N HIS A 203 -6.41 -13.62 25.61
CA HIS A 203 -5.04 -13.88 25.17
C HIS A 203 -4.98 -14.48 23.76
N GLN A 204 -3.88 -14.19 23.07
CA GLN A 204 -3.53 -14.84 21.81
C GLN A 204 -2.15 -15.46 21.96
N MET A 205 -2.00 -16.72 21.57
CA MET A 205 -0.74 -17.46 21.66
C MET A 205 -0.48 -18.24 20.38
N ASP A 206 0.71 -18.02 19.82
CA ASP A 206 1.22 -18.83 18.72
C ASP A 206 1.78 -20.14 19.26
N VAL A 207 1.34 -21.25 18.66
CA VAL A 207 1.70 -22.60 19.07
C VAL A 207 2.34 -23.31 17.89
N ALA A 208 3.57 -23.78 18.08
CA ALA A 208 4.26 -24.66 17.16
C ALA A 208 4.60 -25.99 17.85
N ILE A 209 4.13 -27.10 17.30
CA ILE A 209 4.35 -28.45 17.84
C ILE A 209 4.99 -29.31 16.76
N GLY A 210 6.22 -29.75 17.02
CA GLY A 210 6.88 -30.82 16.26
C GLY A 210 6.46 -32.18 16.79
N VAL A 211 6.16 -33.10 15.88
CA VAL A 211 5.88 -34.51 16.19
C VAL A 211 6.92 -35.35 15.47
N ASP A 212 7.62 -36.19 16.22
CA ASP A 212 8.48 -37.26 15.70
C ASP A 212 8.22 -38.52 16.52
N CYS A 213 7.47 -39.46 15.96
CA CYS A 213 7.10 -40.67 16.66
C CYS A 213 7.08 -41.88 15.72
N GLU A 214 7.53 -43.03 16.23
CA GLU A 214 7.38 -44.32 15.58
C GLU A 214 6.24 -45.08 16.27
N MET A 215 5.28 -45.57 15.50
CA MET A 215 4.16 -46.35 16.01
C MET A 215 3.75 -47.45 15.03
N PRO A 216 3.06 -48.51 15.50
CA PRO A 216 2.53 -49.53 14.59
C PRO A 216 1.68 -48.92 13.47
N SER A 217 1.82 -49.45 12.26
CA SER A 217 1.12 -48.95 11.05
C SER A 217 -0.40 -48.85 11.20
N GLN A 218 -1.01 -49.80 11.91
CA GLN A 218 -2.45 -49.78 12.21
C GLN A 218 -2.84 -48.60 13.12
N MET A 219 -1.99 -48.26 14.09
CA MET A 219 -2.20 -47.10 14.97
C MET A 219 -2.02 -45.79 14.21
N ALA A 220 -1.00 -45.70 13.36
CA ALA A 220 -0.78 -44.53 12.50
C ALA A 220 -1.99 -44.29 11.59
N ALA A 221 -2.54 -45.34 10.98
CA ALA A 221 -3.73 -45.25 10.14
C ALA A 221 -4.97 -44.79 10.93
N ALA A 222 -5.17 -45.30 12.15
CA ALA A 222 -6.27 -44.87 13.01
C ALA A 222 -6.13 -43.40 13.44
N ALA A 223 -4.92 -42.97 13.81
CA ALA A 223 -4.62 -41.59 14.19
C ALA A 223 -4.86 -40.62 13.03
N MET A 224 -4.39 -40.94 11.82
CA MET A 224 -4.60 -40.12 10.63
C MET A 224 -6.09 -40.03 10.25
N LYS A 225 -6.86 -41.11 10.41
CA LYS A 225 -8.30 -41.11 10.18
C LYS A 225 -9.05 -40.22 11.18
N GLN A 226 -8.61 -40.15 12.43
CA GLN A 226 -9.17 -39.24 13.44
C GLN A 226 -8.82 -37.78 13.14
N ILE A 227 -7.58 -37.49 12.75
CA ILE A 227 -7.14 -36.14 12.36
C ILE A 227 -7.94 -35.64 11.15
N ALA A 228 -8.15 -36.48 10.13
CA ALA A 228 -8.91 -36.12 8.93
C ALA A 228 -10.43 -36.02 9.16
N GLY A 229 -10.96 -36.71 10.17
CA GLY A 229 -12.41 -36.82 10.42
C GLY A 229 -13.02 -35.74 11.30
N GLY A 230 -12.24 -34.86 11.92
CA GLY A 230 -12.71 -33.70 12.70
C GLY A 230 -13.55 -34.00 13.95
N SER A 231 -13.83 -35.27 14.28
CA SER A 231 -14.59 -35.69 15.46
C SER A 231 -13.71 -36.52 16.39
N PHE A 232 -13.40 -35.98 17.56
CA PHE A 232 -12.69 -36.69 18.64
C PHE A 232 -13.64 -37.69 19.32
N GLY A 233 -13.98 -38.76 18.62
CA GLY A 233 -14.69 -39.94 19.14
C GLY A 233 -13.73 -41.05 19.57
N ALA A 234 -14.12 -41.82 20.60
CA ALA A 234 -13.33 -42.82 21.32
C ALA A 234 -12.53 -43.82 20.43
N LEU A 235 -11.34 -44.20 20.91
CA LEU A 235 -10.45 -45.19 20.29
C LEU A 235 -11.11 -46.59 20.19
N PRO A 236 -10.75 -47.40 19.17
CA PRO A 236 -11.13 -48.81 19.12
C PRO A 236 -10.56 -49.59 20.32
N ALA A 237 -11.35 -50.50 20.90
CA ALA A 237 -11.05 -51.19 22.16
C ALA A 237 -9.69 -51.93 22.18
N GLU A 238 -9.23 -52.43 21.04
CA GLU A 238 -7.96 -53.15 20.90
C GLU A 238 -6.72 -52.24 21.07
N ALA A 239 -6.85 -50.93 20.82
CA ALA A 239 -5.77 -49.96 21.06
C ALA A 239 -5.73 -49.45 22.52
N ALA A 240 -6.82 -49.64 23.28
CA ALA A 240 -6.92 -49.20 24.67
C ALA A 240 -6.19 -50.14 25.64
N GLU A 241 -6.11 -51.43 25.33
CA GLU A 241 -5.50 -52.43 26.22
C GLU A 241 -3.97 -52.28 26.34
N ALA A 242 -3.29 -51.77 25.30
CA ALA A 242 -1.84 -51.54 25.29
C ALA A 242 -1.38 -50.39 26.22
N PHE A 243 -2.29 -49.60 26.78
CA PHE A 243 -2.00 -48.41 27.60
C PHE A 243 -2.53 -48.50 29.05
N SER A 244 -2.92 -49.69 29.52
CA SER A 244 -3.58 -49.92 30.81
C SER A 244 -2.64 -49.88 32.05
N GLY A 245 -1.74 -48.88 32.12
CA GLY A 245 -0.81 -48.67 33.22
C GLY A 245 -0.81 -47.23 33.73
N GLY A 246 -1.92 -46.76 34.30
CA GLY A 246 -2.05 -45.47 34.98
C GLY A 246 -2.61 -44.35 34.09
N GLN A 247 -3.71 -43.72 34.52
CA GLN A 247 -4.36 -42.61 33.82
C GLN A 247 -3.39 -41.41 33.68
N LYS A 248 -2.73 -41.29 32.54
CA LYS A 248 -2.08 -40.04 32.13
C LYS A 248 -3.01 -39.32 31.15
N LYS A 249 -3.48 -38.14 31.54
CA LYS A 249 -4.23 -37.24 30.67
C LYS A 249 -3.37 -36.93 29.42
N SER A 250 -3.95 -37.03 28.23
CA SER A 250 -3.26 -36.62 27.01
C SER A 250 -2.93 -35.11 27.08
N LEU A 251 -1.87 -34.70 26.39
CA LEU A 251 -1.46 -33.28 26.29
C LEU A 251 -2.66 -32.40 25.91
N PHE A 252 -3.46 -32.84 24.93
CA PHE A 252 -4.66 -32.15 24.48
C PHE A 252 -5.78 -32.13 25.52
N SER A 253 -5.95 -33.19 26.33
CA SER A 253 -6.91 -33.16 27.43
C SER A 253 -6.46 -32.24 28.57
N SER A 254 -5.15 -32.09 28.80
CA SER A 254 -4.62 -31.16 29.79
C SER A 254 -4.76 -29.70 29.33
N LEU A 255 -4.54 -29.44 28.04
CA LEU A 255 -4.81 -28.15 27.41
C LEU A 255 -6.31 -27.81 27.40
N ALA A 256 -7.16 -28.78 27.06
CA ALA A 256 -8.61 -28.59 27.07
C ALA A 256 -9.15 -28.34 28.48
N ASP A 257 -8.61 -29.00 29.50
CA ASP A 257 -8.96 -28.75 30.90
C ASP A 257 -8.48 -27.37 31.36
N TYR A 258 -7.28 -26.93 30.95
CA TYR A 258 -6.77 -25.58 31.21
C TYR A 258 -7.68 -24.49 30.61
N PHE A 259 -8.09 -24.65 29.34
CA PHE A 259 -9.01 -23.71 28.70
C PHE A 259 -10.42 -23.75 29.28
N ARG A 260 -10.88 -24.90 29.80
CA ARG A 260 -12.16 -25.00 30.52
C ARG A 260 -12.10 -24.25 31.85
N SER A 261 -10.99 -24.35 32.59
CA SER A 261 -10.81 -23.63 33.85
C SER A 261 -10.63 -22.12 33.71
N ASP A 262 -10.22 -21.64 32.53
CA ASP A 262 -10.05 -20.20 32.24
C ASP A 262 -11.36 -19.54 31.75
N ALA A 263 -12.40 -20.34 31.47
CA ALA A 263 -13.69 -19.88 30.95
C ALA A 263 -14.83 -19.88 32.00
N GLU A 264 -14.58 -20.40 33.21
CA GLU A 264 -15.45 -20.29 34.39
C GLU A 264 -15.04 -19.09 35.27
#